data_AF-A0A0L7KV23-F1
#
_entry.id   AF-A0A0L7KV23-F1
#
_cell.length_a   1.000
_cell.length_b   1.000
_cell.length_c   1.000
_cell.angle_alpha   90.00
_cell.angle_beta   90.00
_cell.angle_gamma   90.00
#
_symmetry.space_group_name_H-M   'P 1'
#
loop_
_entity.id
_entity.type
_entity.pdbx_description
1 polymer ?
#
loop_
_entity_poly.entity_id
_entity_poly.type
_entity_poly.pdbx_seq_one_letter_code
_entity_poly.pdbx_strand_id
1 'polypeptide(L)'
;MSTKVLLQDKGVPLYNRQTDCDSFRDIVDETLKLKVSLKSSGDVVNATMQFTNTIQKACWRCTPQKSEYGMRLKNVPWEIRKRIQEKRRLRRVWHTRCRGRKYAKSLGITNCHQSHKLLTLESNEE
;
A
#
# COMPACT_ATOMS: atom_id res chain seq x y z
N MET A 1 9.43 5.94 -30.57
CA MET A 1 8.04 5.88 -30.05
C MET A 1 8.08 5.92 -28.53
N SER A 2 7.83 7.08 -27.91
CA SER A 2 7.95 7.28 -26.46
C SER A 2 6.58 7.07 -25.79
N THR A 3 6.41 5.96 -25.08
CA THR A 3 5.20 5.66 -24.30
C THR A 3 5.29 6.37 -22.95
N LYS A 4 4.81 7.61 -22.89
CA LYS A 4 4.55 8.30 -21.61
C LYS A 4 3.38 7.62 -20.91
N VAL A 5 3.68 6.71 -19.99
CA VAL A 5 2.67 6.19 -19.05
C VAL A 5 2.30 7.34 -18.12
N LEU A 6 1.17 8.00 -18.38
CA LEU A 6 0.60 9.00 -17.49
C LEU A 6 0.17 8.29 -16.20
N LEU A 7 1.03 8.35 -15.18
CA LEU A 7 0.67 7.92 -13.84
C LEU A 7 -0.44 8.86 -13.36
N GLN A 8 -1.68 8.38 -13.32
CA GLN A 8 -2.76 9.14 -12.71
C GLN A 8 -2.42 9.40 -11.24
N ASP A 9 -2.34 10.66 -10.84
CA ASP A 9 -2.30 11.04 -9.44
C ASP A 9 -3.67 10.75 -8.83
N LYS A 10 -3.84 9.51 -8.38
CA LYS A 10 -4.96 9.16 -7.52
C LYS A 10 -4.76 9.92 -6.21
N GLY A 11 -5.69 10.81 -5.89
CA GLY A 11 -5.67 11.60 -4.67
C GLY A 11 -5.45 10.73 -3.43
N VAL A 12 -4.87 11.32 -2.38
CA VAL A 12 -4.62 10.59 -1.13
C VAL A 12 -5.98 10.13 -0.57
N PRO A 13 -6.22 8.82 -0.45
CA PRO A 13 -7.48 8.33 0.07
C PRO A 13 -7.62 8.74 1.54
N LEU A 14 -8.83 9.13 1.95
CA LEU A 14 -9.10 9.61 3.31
C LEU A 14 -8.84 8.55 4.39
N TYR A 15 -9.09 7.27 4.06
CA TYR A 15 -8.85 6.12 4.93
C TYR A 15 -8.19 4.98 4.15
N ASN A 16 -7.64 3.99 4.87
CA ASN A 16 -7.09 2.78 4.28
C ASN A 16 -7.39 1.55 5.15
N ARG A 17 -7.00 0.36 4.70
CA ARG A 17 -7.27 -0.90 5.44
C ARG A 17 -6.60 -0.95 6.82
N GLN A 18 -5.55 -0.17 7.04
CA GLN A 18 -4.80 -0.09 8.30
C GLN A 18 -5.30 1.05 9.20
N THR A 19 -6.37 1.74 8.82
CA THR A 19 -7.00 2.74 9.70
C THR A 19 -7.50 2.06 10.96
N ASP A 20 -7.16 2.63 12.12
CA ASP A 20 -7.70 2.19 13.40
C ASP A 20 -9.14 2.72 13.57
N CYS A 21 -10.10 1.81 13.39
CA CYS A 21 -11.52 2.11 13.49
C CYS A 21 -11.97 2.38 14.92
N ASP A 22 -11.35 1.77 15.93
CA ASP A 22 -11.76 1.93 17.32
C ASP A 22 -11.33 3.31 17.82
N SER A 23 -10.05 3.68 17.60
CA SER A 23 -9.56 5.03 17.88
C SER A 23 -10.34 6.10 17.10
N PHE A 24 -10.78 5.80 15.87
CA PHE A 24 -11.62 6.71 15.10
C PHE A 24 -12.97 6.97 15.78
N ARG A 25 -13.63 5.91 16.28
CA ARG A 25 -14.92 6.03 16.97
C ARG A 25 -14.77 6.87 18.23
N ASP A 26 -13.75 6.60 19.04
CA ASP A 26 -13.49 7.34 20.28
C ASP A 26 -13.27 8.84 19.99
N ILE A 27 -12.45 9.17 19.00
CA ILE A 27 -12.20 10.56 18.62
C ILE A 27 -13.48 11.24 18.10
N VAL A 28 -14.27 10.55 17.28
CA VAL A 28 -15.52 11.12 16.76
C VAL A 28 -16.51 11.36 17.88
N ASP A 29 -16.70 10.41 18.79
CA ASP A 29 -17.62 10.55 19.92
C ASP A 29 -17.20 11.67 20.88
N GLU A 30 -15.90 11.88 21.08
CA GLU A 30 -15.38 12.98 21.91
C GLU A 30 -15.53 14.35 21.23
N THR A 31 -15.24 14.43 19.93
CA THR A 31 -15.09 15.72 19.23
C THR A 31 -16.36 16.22 18.55
N LEU A 32 -17.29 15.32 18.20
CA LEU A 32 -18.44 15.65 17.37
C LEU A 32 -19.61 16.15 18.22
N LYS A 33 -19.79 17.48 18.21
CA LYS A 33 -20.88 18.15 18.91
C LYS A 33 -22.15 18.16 18.05
N LEU A 34 -23.10 17.27 18.36
CA LEU A 34 -24.39 17.18 17.65
C LEU A 34 -25.43 18.25 18.07
N LYS A 35 -25.23 18.88 19.24
CA LYS A 35 -26.12 19.93 19.74
C LYS A 35 -25.77 21.28 19.10
N VAL A 36 -26.15 21.48 17.85
CA VAL A 36 -25.96 22.74 17.11
C VAL A 36 -27.31 23.33 16.74
N SER A 37 -27.49 24.63 16.97
CA SER A 37 -28.68 25.36 16.53
C SER A 37 -28.63 25.56 15.02
N LEU A 38 -29.67 25.13 14.30
CA LEU A 38 -29.79 25.22 12.84
C LEU A 38 -30.88 26.21 12.42
N LYS A 39 -30.92 27.39 13.06
CA LYS A 39 -32.02 28.36 12.87
C LYS A 39 -31.84 29.19 11.61
N SER A 40 -30.61 29.43 11.19
CA SER A 40 -30.26 30.16 9.98
C SER A 40 -29.68 29.23 8.91
N SER A 41 -29.81 29.61 7.64
CA SER A 41 -29.12 28.94 6.53
C SER A 41 -27.59 28.95 6.71
N GLY A 42 -27.04 30.02 7.30
CA GLY A 42 -25.62 30.11 7.64
C GLY A 42 -25.19 29.09 8.69
N ASP A 43 -26.05 28.80 9.67
CA ASP A 43 -25.78 27.81 10.71
C ASP A 43 -25.70 26.40 10.12
N VAL A 44 -26.55 26.10 9.13
CA VAL A 44 -26.54 24.79 8.43
C VAL A 44 -25.23 24.59 7.68
N VAL A 45 -24.76 25.59 6.95
CA VAL A 45 -23.49 25.52 6.22
C VAL A 45 -22.32 25.34 7.20
N ASN A 46 -22.31 26.11 8.28
CA ASN A 46 -21.25 26.02 9.28
C ASN A 46 -21.26 24.66 10.00
N ALA A 47 -22.43 24.17 10.42
CA ALA A 47 -22.56 22.85 11.05
C ALA A 47 -22.09 21.73 10.11
N THR A 48 -22.45 21.81 8.82
CA THR A 48 -21.99 20.86 7.80
C THR A 48 -20.46 20.90 7.66
N MET A 49 -19.87 22.08 7.60
CA MET A 49 -18.41 22.24 7.50
C MET A 49 -17.69 21.74 8.76
N GLN A 50 -18.21 22.01 9.96
CA GLN A 50 -17.65 21.48 11.19
C GLN A 50 -17.72 19.95 11.24
N PHE A 51 -18.85 19.38 10.81
CA PHE A 51 -19.05 17.94 10.74
C PHE A 51 -18.05 17.26 9.79
N THR A 52 -17.94 17.75 8.55
CA THR A 52 -17.02 17.18 7.56
C THR A 52 -15.56 17.34 7.97
N ASN A 53 -15.17 18.51 8.49
CA ASN A 53 -13.81 18.75 8.97
C ASN A 53 -13.43 17.86 10.16
N THR A 54 -14.36 17.62 11.08
CA THR A 54 -14.12 16.77 12.25
C THR A 54 -13.87 15.33 11.83
N ILE A 55 -14.74 14.79 10.97
CA ILE A 55 -14.58 13.44 10.42
C ILE A 55 -13.28 13.32 9.63
N GLN A 56 -12.97 14.28 8.77
CA GLN A 56 -11.73 14.25 7.97
C GLN A 56 -10.48 14.26 8.85
N LYS A 57 -10.45 15.13 9.87
CA LYS A 57 -9.33 15.20 10.83
C LYS A 57 -9.19 13.91 11.64
N ALA A 58 -10.31 13.32 12.09
CA ALA A 58 -10.31 12.04 12.79
C ALA A 58 -9.75 10.92 11.89
N CYS A 59 -10.23 10.84 10.64
CA CYS A 59 -9.72 9.89 9.66
C CYS A 59 -8.20 10.03 9.45
N TRP A 60 -7.68 11.25 9.28
CA TRP A 60 -6.24 11.47 9.09
C TRP A 60 -5.39 11.13 10.30
N ARG A 61 -5.92 11.28 11.53
CA ARG A 61 -5.22 10.89 12.76
C ARG A 61 -5.15 9.37 12.91
N CYS A 62 -6.24 8.66 12.62
CA CYS A 62 -6.31 7.21 12.78
C CYS A 62 -5.75 6.43 11.59
N THR A 63 -5.59 7.09 10.44
CA THR A 63 -5.08 6.46 9.22
C THR A 63 -3.56 6.64 9.18
N PRO A 64 -2.77 5.55 9.29
CA PRO A 64 -1.34 5.64 9.15
C PRO A 64 -1.01 6.17 7.76
N GLN A 65 -0.21 7.24 7.71
CA GLN A 65 0.26 7.80 6.46
C GLN A 65 1.11 6.75 5.74
N LYS A 66 0.77 6.45 4.48
CA LYS A 66 1.56 5.52 3.68
C LYS A 66 2.98 6.08 3.63
N SER A 67 3.93 5.32 4.17
CA SER A 67 5.34 5.66 4.03
C SER A 67 5.64 5.96 2.55
N GLU A 68 6.43 7.00 2.33
CA GLU A 68 6.95 7.44 1.02
C GLU A 68 7.59 6.36 0.16
N TYR A 69 7.69 5.13 0.65
CA TYR A 69 8.24 3.98 -0.03
C TYR A 69 7.66 3.76 -1.44
N GLY A 70 6.37 4.06 -1.65
CA GLY A 70 5.76 4.04 -2.97
C GLY A 70 6.26 5.16 -3.91
N MET A 71 6.52 6.35 -3.37
CA MET A 71 7.07 7.48 -4.13
C MET A 71 8.56 7.29 -4.46
N ARG A 72 9.34 6.62 -3.61
CA ARG A 72 10.76 6.33 -3.88
C ARG A 72 11.00 5.54 -5.17
N LEU A 73 10.02 4.75 -5.62
CA LEU A 73 10.14 4.00 -6.88
C LEU A 73 9.81 4.82 -8.13
N LYS A 74 9.20 6.01 -7.98
CA LYS A 74 8.87 6.88 -9.13
C LYS A 74 10.13 7.49 -9.77
N ASN A 75 11.15 7.81 -8.97
CA ASN A 75 12.41 8.42 -9.42
C ASN A 75 13.50 7.42 -9.80
N VAL A 76 13.17 6.12 -9.85
CA VAL A 76 14.14 5.06 -10.14
C VAL A 76 14.09 4.73 -11.64
N PRO A 77 15.24 4.75 -12.35
CA PRO A 77 15.31 4.34 -13.76
C PRO A 77 14.68 2.97 -14.03
N TRP A 78 14.12 2.80 -15.22
CA TRP A 78 13.36 1.62 -15.60
C TRP A 78 14.14 0.31 -15.39
N GLU A 79 15.41 0.30 -15.76
CA GLU A 79 16.30 -0.86 -15.68
C GLU A 79 16.40 -1.39 -14.25
N ILE A 80 16.46 -0.49 -13.27
CA ILE A 80 16.51 -0.84 -11.85
C ILE A 80 15.15 -1.37 -11.39
N ARG A 81 14.04 -0.73 -11.80
CA ARG A 81 12.68 -1.23 -11.48
C ARG A 81 12.45 -2.63 -12.03
N LYS A 82 12.89 -2.90 -13.27
CA LYS A 82 12.81 -4.22 -13.91
C LYS A 82 13.57 -5.28 -13.12
N ARG A 83 14.81 -4.98 -12.69
CA ARG A 83 15.61 -5.87 -11.83
C ARG A 83 14.95 -6.12 -10.47
N ILE A 84 14.38 -5.09 -9.84
CA ILE A 84 13.65 -5.23 -8.57
C ILE A 84 12.40 -6.09 -8.73
N GLN A 85 11.64 -5.89 -9.81
CA GLN A 85 10.44 -6.66 -10.12
C GLN A 85 10.78 -8.13 -10.31
N GLU A 86 11.85 -8.43 -11.05
CA GLU A 86 12.31 -9.80 -11.26
C GLU A 86 12.77 -10.46 -9.96
N LYS A 87 13.56 -9.75 -9.14
CA LYS A 87 13.93 -10.23 -7.78
C LYS A 87 12.71 -10.49 -6.89
N ARG A 88 11.64 -9.69 -6.98
CA ARG A 88 10.39 -9.90 -6.24
C ARG A 88 9.59 -11.09 -6.79
N ARG A 89 9.57 -11.30 -8.12
CA ARG A 89 8.96 -12.46 -8.77
C ARG A 89 9.64 -13.75 -8.32
N LEU A 90 10.97 -13.83 -8.43
CA LEU A 90 11.77 -14.98 -7.99
C LEU A 90 11.56 -15.29 -6.50
N ARG A 91 11.52 -14.25 -5.64
CA ARG A 91 11.21 -14.44 -4.22
C ARG A 91 9.81 -15.02 -3.98
N ARG A 92 8.79 -14.58 -4.71
CA ARG A 92 7.44 -15.17 -4.61
C ARG A 92 7.46 -16.63 -5.02
N VAL A 93 8.06 -16.95 -6.17
CA VAL A 93 8.22 -18.33 -6.64
C VAL A 93 8.92 -19.19 -5.60
N TRP A 94 10.03 -18.70 -5.02
CA TRP A 94 10.74 -19.39 -3.96
C TRP A 94 9.89 -19.56 -2.70
N HIS A 95 9.21 -18.51 -2.22
CA HIS A 95 8.34 -18.64 -1.05
C HIS A 95 7.19 -19.62 -1.27
N THR A 96 6.61 -19.67 -2.47
CA THR A 96 5.54 -20.62 -2.81
C THR A 96 6.08 -22.03 -2.97
N ARG A 97 7.21 -22.23 -3.66
CA ARG A 97 7.79 -23.55 -3.94
C ARG A 97 8.56 -24.14 -2.75
N CYS A 98 9.28 -23.33 -1.98
CA CYS A 98 10.19 -23.78 -0.93
C CYS A 98 9.57 -23.75 0.48
N ARG A 99 8.42 -23.11 0.70
CA ARG A 99 7.66 -23.29 1.97
C ARG A 99 6.97 -24.66 2.06
N GLY A 100 6.88 -25.41 0.95
CA GLY A 100 6.61 -26.85 0.94
C GLY A 100 7.88 -27.64 1.30
N ARG A 101 8.19 -27.74 2.60
CA ARG A 101 9.48 -28.20 3.16
C ARG A 101 9.83 -29.70 3.00
N LYS A 102 9.65 -30.31 1.82
CA LYS A 102 10.15 -31.68 1.57
C LYS A 102 11.17 -31.78 0.43
N TYR A 103 11.12 -30.89 -0.56
CA TYR A 103 11.95 -31.02 -1.78
C TYR A 103 13.25 -30.18 -1.79
N ALA A 104 13.36 -29.14 -0.95
CA ALA A 104 14.52 -28.25 -0.98
C ALA A 104 15.76 -28.82 -0.28
N LYS A 105 15.59 -29.74 0.69
CA LYS A 105 16.70 -30.43 1.37
C LYS A 105 17.31 -31.54 0.52
N SER A 106 16.52 -32.23 -0.32
CA SER A 106 17.02 -33.29 -1.20
C SER A 106 17.83 -32.76 -2.39
N LEU A 107 17.62 -31.50 -2.77
CA LEU A 107 18.33 -30.84 -3.88
C LEU A 107 19.55 -30.02 -3.45
N GLY A 108 19.93 -30.04 -2.16
CA GLY A 108 21.17 -29.40 -1.68
C GLY A 108 21.23 -27.87 -1.78
N ILE A 109 20.09 -27.19 -1.99
CA ILE A 109 20.07 -25.73 -2.22
C ILE A 109 20.01 -25.01 -0.88
N THR A 110 21.17 -24.54 -0.40
CA THR A 110 21.32 -23.85 0.89
C THR A 110 21.41 -22.33 0.77
N ASN A 111 21.50 -21.76 -0.45
CA ASN A 111 21.68 -20.31 -0.64
C ASN A 111 20.97 -19.72 -1.88
N CYS A 112 20.57 -18.44 -1.76
CA CYS A 112 19.85 -17.61 -2.73
C CYS A 112 20.55 -17.47 -4.10
N HIS A 113 21.87 -17.62 -4.15
CA HIS A 113 22.64 -17.48 -5.39
C HIS A 113 22.52 -18.69 -6.34
N GLN A 114 22.22 -19.88 -5.83
CA GLN A 114 22.16 -21.10 -6.66
C GLN A 114 20.84 -21.26 -7.42
N SER A 115 19.74 -20.73 -6.89
CA SER A 115 18.41 -20.86 -7.51
C SER A 115 18.28 -20.15 -8.87
N HIS A 116 19.09 -19.10 -9.11
CA HIS A 116 19.06 -18.39 -10.39
C HIS A 116 19.66 -19.23 -11.53
N LYS A 117 20.56 -20.18 -11.23
CA LYS A 117 21.21 -21.02 -12.23
C LYS A 117 20.31 -22.18 -12.68
N LEU A 118 19.47 -22.71 -11.79
CA LEU A 118 18.55 -23.81 -12.10
C LEU A 118 17.34 -23.35 -12.91
N LEU A 119 16.78 -22.17 -12.61
CA LEU A 119 15.64 -21.63 -13.36
C LEU A 119 15.99 -21.20 -14.80
N THR A 120 17.26 -20.90 -15.08
CA THR A 120 17.74 -20.60 -16.43
C THR A 120 18.07 -21.84 -17.25
N LEU A 121 18.27 -23.01 -16.62
CA LEU A 121 18.56 -24.25 -17.31
C LEU A 121 17.28 -24.96 -17.80
N GLU A 122 16.16 -24.81 -17.10
CA GLU A 122 14.83 -25.31 -17.56
C GLU A 122 14.26 -24.52 -18.76
N SER A 123 14.91 -23.44 -19.21
CA SER A 123 14.42 -22.61 -20.33
C SER A 123 15.25 -22.72 -21.61
N ASN A 124 16.26 -23.60 -21.64
CA ASN A 124 17.15 -23.81 -22.80
C ASN A 124 17.11 -25.25 -23.34
N GLU A 125 16.10 -26.04 -22.98
CA GLU A 125 15.76 -27.28 -23.69
C GLU A 125 14.44 -27.08 -24.44
N GLU A 126 14.53 -26.41 -25.59
CA GLU A 126 13.76 -26.64 -26.83
C GLU A 126 14.29 -25.74 -27.95
#